data_AF-A0A259KPW8-F1
#
_entry.id   AF-A0A259KPW8-F1
#
_cell.length_a   1.000
_cell.length_b   1.000
_cell.length_c   1.000
_cell.angle_alpha   90.00
_cell.angle_beta   90.00
_cell.angle_gamma   90.00
#
_symmetry.space_group_name_H-M   'P 1'
#
loop_
_entity.id
_entity.type
_entity.pdbx_description
1 polymer ?
#
loop_
_entity_poly.entity_id
_entity_poly.type
_entity_poly.pdbx_seq_one_letter_code
_entity_poly.pdbx_strand_id
1 'polypeptide(L)'
;MTEDTNSTTPQASTGVSGWWRALSIFLALVVFIGWAFSASMYEQFKAQIHHLEAKLIEIPQVREVSVLLDDAQAPAMLLTYDPKNQKLQVQRLNDVLEGREQALHVWAIAEDDTPRMLGVLTNKYKTQQLDVPTQALEGARTLAISVENKDRGPRDGKPRQPLLFKGWLVQKAI
;
A
#
# COMPACT_ATOMS: atom_id res chain seq x y z
N MET A 1 73.10 -17.68 71.47
CA MET A 1 73.08 -17.27 70.05
C MET A 1 73.66 -18.43 69.27
N THR A 2 72.93 -19.20 68.47
CA THR A 2 71.57 -19.11 67.95
C THR A 2 71.25 -20.50 67.37
N GLU A 3 70.02 -20.97 67.55
CA GLU A 3 69.46 -22.16 66.93
C GLU A 3 69.22 -21.88 65.45
N ASP A 4 69.57 -22.81 64.54
CA ASP A 4 69.04 -22.80 63.18
C ASP A 4 68.24 -24.08 62.95
N THR A 5 66.93 -23.88 62.90
CA THR A 5 65.88 -24.88 62.77
C THR A 5 65.59 -25.19 61.30
N ASN A 6 65.25 -26.46 61.04
CA ASN A 6 64.80 -26.99 59.77
C ASN A 6 63.69 -26.14 59.13
N SER A 7 63.92 -25.66 57.91
CA SER A 7 62.86 -25.08 57.08
C SER A 7 62.20 -26.18 56.24
N THR A 8 61.15 -26.79 56.75
CA THR A 8 60.20 -27.55 55.92
C THR A 8 59.30 -26.55 55.20
N THR A 9 59.47 -26.40 53.89
CA THR A 9 58.55 -25.64 53.05
C THR A 9 57.21 -26.38 52.96
N PRO A 10 56.06 -25.79 53.34
CA PRO A 10 54.78 -26.38 53.02
C PRO A 10 54.53 -26.19 51.52
N GLN A 11 54.45 -27.29 50.79
CA GLN A 11 54.02 -27.32 49.41
C GLN A 11 52.55 -26.89 49.38
N ALA A 12 52.31 -25.59 49.16
CA ALA A 12 50.98 -25.04 49.02
C ALA A 12 50.30 -25.70 47.83
N SER A 13 49.29 -26.53 48.10
CA SER A 13 48.40 -27.05 47.07
C SER A 13 47.68 -25.86 46.43
N THR A 14 48.12 -25.47 45.24
CA THR A 14 47.40 -24.52 44.37
C THR A 14 46.19 -25.24 43.78
N GLY A 15 45.27 -25.64 44.65
CA GLY A 15 43.96 -26.13 44.28
C GLY A 15 42.98 -24.96 44.36
N VAL A 16 42.46 -24.54 43.22
CA VAL A 16 41.27 -23.67 43.19
C VAL A 16 40.18 -24.28 44.09
N SER A 17 39.69 -23.51 45.05
CA SER A 17 38.72 -24.00 46.03
C SER A 17 37.49 -24.58 45.31
N GLY A 18 36.91 -25.66 45.84
CA GLY A 18 35.76 -26.31 45.21
C GLY A 18 34.60 -25.36 44.91
N TRP A 19 34.46 -24.30 45.73
CA TRP A 19 33.51 -23.21 45.55
C TRP A 19 33.81 -22.35 44.30
N TRP A 20 35.07 -22.00 44.07
CA TRP A 20 35.48 -21.26 42.87
C TRP A 20 35.31 -22.10 41.60
N ARG A 21 35.51 -23.42 41.69
CA ARG A 21 35.24 -24.35 40.59
C ARG A 21 33.73 -24.43 40.29
N ALA A 22 32.90 -24.53 41.32
CA ALA A 22 31.44 -24.53 41.17
C ALA A 22 30.92 -23.20 40.59
N LEU A 23 31.45 -22.07 41.05
CA LEU A 23 31.10 -20.75 40.53
C LEU A 23 31.52 -20.59 39.06
N SER A 24 32.69 -21.11 38.70
CA SER A 24 33.20 -21.08 37.32
C SER A 24 32.39 -21.96 36.38
N ILE A 25 31.98 -23.15 36.85
CA ILE A 25 31.08 -24.05 36.10
C ILE A 25 29.71 -23.39 35.91
N PHE A 26 29.16 -22.75 36.95
CA PHE A 26 27.89 -22.05 36.87
C PHE A 26 27.96 -20.87 35.89
N LEU A 27 28.99 -20.03 35.96
CA LEU A 27 29.21 -18.93 35.02
C LEU A 27 29.40 -19.44 33.59
N ALA A 28 30.16 -20.52 33.39
CA ALA A 28 30.33 -21.14 32.08
C ALA A 28 28.98 -21.64 31.52
N LEU A 29 28.13 -22.24 32.36
CA LEU A 29 26.78 -22.69 31.99
C LEU A 29 25.87 -21.50 31.63
N VAL A 30 25.91 -20.42 32.39
CA VAL A 30 25.14 -19.19 32.10
C VAL A 30 25.60 -18.56 30.78
N VAL A 31 26.90 -18.50 30.52
CA VAL A 31 27.46 -18.03 29.24
C VAL A 31 27.06 -18.95 28.09
N PHE A 32 27.08 -20.28 28.29
CA PHE A 32 26.68 -21.25 27.27
C PHE A 32 25.18 -21.13 26.90
N ILE A 33 24.32 -20.93 27.91
CA ILE A 33 22.89 -20.70 27.72
C ILE A 33 22.64 -19.34 27.06
N GLY A 34 23.34 -18.27 27.50
CA GLY A 34 23.25 -16.94 26.89
C GLY A 34 23.70 -16.89 25.42
N TRP A 35 24.66 -17.73 25.05
CA TRP A 35 25.11 -17.86 23.66
C TRP A 35 24.10 -18.60 22.78
N ALA A 36 23.48 -19.68 23.29
CA ALA A 36 22.45 -20.43 22.57
C ALA A 36 21.17 -19.62 22.29
N PHE A 37 20.82 -18.66 23.16
CA PHE A 37 19.68 -17.76 22.93
C PHE A 37 19.97 -16.62 21.93
N SER A 38 21.23 -16.23 21.73
CA SER A 38 21.57 -15.09 20.85
C SER A 38 21.55 -15.44 19.36
N ALA A 39 21.85 -16.68 18.99
CA ALA A 39 21.90 -17.09 17.58
C ALA A 39 20.50 -17.24 16.95
N SER A 40 19.51 -17.68 17.71
CA SER A 40 18.15 -17.96 17.21
C SER A 40 17.37 -16.70 16.81
N MET A 41 17.56 -15.60 17.56
CA MET A 41 16.87 -14.34 17.30
C MET A 41 17.44 -13.56 16.11
N TYR A 42 18.71 -13.82 15.74
CA TYR A 42 19.38 -13.20 14.59
C TYR A 42 18.88 -13.77 13.24
N GLU A 43 18.64 -15.09 13.19
CA GLU A 43 18.05 -15.77 12.03
C GLU A 43 16.62 -15.29 11.78
N GLN A 44 15.80 -15.17 12.83
CA GLN A 44 14.43 -14.66 12.73
C GLN A 44 14.35 -13.17 12.35
N PHE A 45 15.33 -12.35 12.72
CA PHE A 45 15.41 -10.96 12.26
C PHE A 45 15.76 -10.88 10.76
N LYS A 46 16.66 -11.73 10.26
CA LYS A 46 17.00 -11.78 8.81
C LYS A 46 15.83 -12.24 7.94
N ALA A 47 15.03 -13.21 8.40
CA ALA A 47 13.85 -13.67 7.67
C ALA A 47 12.74 -12.59 7.59
N GLN A 48 12.68 -11.68 8.57
CA GLN A 48 11.70 -10.58 8.58
C GLN A 48 12.16 -9.37 7.75
N ILE A 49 13.46 -9.15 7.57
CA ILE A 49 13.97 -8.06 6.71
C ILE A 49 13.59 -8.31 5.24
N HIS A 50 13.64 -9.55 4.76
CA HIS A 50 13.18 -9.89 3.41
C HIS A 50 11.66 -9.69 3.20
N HIS A 51 10.87 -9.80 4.26
CA HIS A 51 9.43 -9.55 4.19
C HIS A 51 9.09 -8.05 4.25
N LEU A 52 9.94 -7.21 4.87
CA LEU A 52 9.77 -5.76 4.84
C LEU A 52 10.32 -5.12 3.57
N GLU A 53 11.35 -5.69 2.93
CA GLU A 53 11.74 -5.31 1.55
C GLU A 53 10.74 -5.81 0.50
N ALA A 54 9.89 -6.79 0.85
CA ALA A 54 8.76 -7.24 0.03
C ALA A 54 7.50 -6.38 0.21
N LYS A 55 7.51 -5.39 1.12
CA LYS A 55 6.98 -4.08 0.73
C LYS A 55 8.02 -3.46 -0.19
N LEU A 56 8.11 -4.05 -1.39
CA LEU A 56 8.49 -3.31 -2.57
C LEU A 56 7.80 -1.98 -2.40
N ILE A 57 8.52 -0.93 -2.72
CA ILE A 57 7.95 0.33 -3.09
C ILE A 57 6.96 -0.02 -4.23
N GLU A 58 5.74 -0.43 -3.90
CA GLU A 58 4.56 -0.13 -4.67
C GLU A 58 4.51 1.38 -4.57
N ILE A 59 5.37 2.03 -5.37
CA ILE A 59 5.07 3.34 -5.89
C ILE A 59 3.62 3.16 -6.31
N PRO A 60 2.66 3.86 -5.70
CA PRO A 60 1.30 3.78 -6.15
C PRO A 60 1.38 4.12 -7.63
N GLN A 61 1.21 3.13 -8.49
CA GLN A 61 1.19 3.29 -9.93
C GLN A 61 -0.18 3.90 -10.29
N VAL A 62 -0.59 4.91 -9.51
CA VAL A 62 -1.64 5.85 -9.82
C VAL A 62 -1.10 6.61 -11.02
N ARG A 63 -1.30 6.02 -12.19
CA ARG A 63 -0.73 6.51 -13.43
C ARG A 63 -1.61 7.63 -13.95
N GLU A 64 -2.91 7.60 -13.67
CA GLU A 64 -3.88 8.54 -14.24
C GLU A 64 -4.90 8.98 -13.18
N VAL A 65 -4.99 10.30 -12.97
CA VAL A 65 -5.92 10.93 -12.02
C VAL A 65 -6.72 11.98 -12.75
N SER A 66 -8.02 12.07 -12.46
CA SER A 66 -8.88 13.16 -12.93
C SER A 66 -9.76 13.66 -11.80
N VAL A 67 -9.74 14.97 -11.57
CA VAL A 67 -10.74 15.63 -10.72
C VAL A 67 -11.81 16.20 -11.63
N LEU A 68 -13.03 15.68 -11.51
CA LEU A 68 -14.17 16.18 -12.28
C LEU A 68 -14.80 17.35 -11.55
N LEU A 69 -14.92 18.44 -12.28
CA LEU A 69 -15.51 19.69 -11.84
C LEU A 69 -16.93 19.81 -12.39
N ASP A 70 -17.80 20.49 -11.65
CA ASP A 70 -19.12 20.90 -12.13
C ASP A 70 -19.07 22.21 -12.94
N ASP A 71 -20.23 22.68 -13.40
CA ASP A 71 -20.36 23.92 -14.16
C ASP A 71 -19.90 25.17 -13.36
N ALA A 72 -19.92 25.10 -12.03
CA ALA A 72 -19.41 26.14 -11.13
C ALA A 72 -17.92 25.98 -10.80
N GLN A 73 -17.22 25.04 -11.46
CA GLN A 73 -15.82 24.68 -11.22
C GLN A 73 -15.53 24.13 -9.81
N ALA A 74 -16.55 23.63 -9.12
CA ALA A 74 -16.38 22.97 -7.83
C ALA A 74 -16.03 21.48 -8.02
N PRO A 75 -15.12 20.92 -7.20
CA PRO A 75 -14.79 19.49 -7.25
C PRO A 75 -15.98 18.60 -6.89
N ALA A 76 -16.38 17.74 -7.82
CA ALA A 76 -17.51 16.84 -7.65
C ALA A 76 -17.08 15.38 -7.46
N MET A 77 -16.10 14.92 -8.24
CA MET A 77 -15.60 13.53 -8.20
C MET A 77 -14.10 13.44 -8.44
N LEU A 78 -13.47 12.45 -7.79
CA LEU A 78 -12.08 12.07 -8.00
C LEU A 78 -12.03 10.69 -8.66
N LEU A 79 -11.35 10.61 -9.80
CA LEU A 79 -11.15 9.38 -10.54
C LEU A 79 -9.68 9.01 -10.49
N THR A 80 -9.42 7.75 -10.12
CA THR A 80 -8.07 7.19 -10.00
C THR A 80 -8.04 5.89 -10.78
N TYR A 81 -7.22 5.84 -11.82
CA TYR A 81 -7.06 4.64 -12.63
C TYR A 81 -5.82 3.84 -12.21
N ASP A 82 -6.03 2.55 -11.97
CA ASP A 82 -4.99 1.56 -11.75
C ASP A 82 -4.80 0.71 -13.01
N PRO A 83 -3.74 0.95 -13.81
CA PRO A 83 -3.51 0.21 -15.05
C PRO A 83 -3.08 -1.24 -14.83
N LYS A 84 -2.58 -1.60 -13.63
CA LYS A 84 -2.20 -2.99 -13.32
C LYS A 84 -3.43 -3.86 -13.10
N ASN A 85 -4.37 -3.33 -12.32
CA ASN A 85 -5.59 -4.04 -11.96
C ASN A 85 -6.76 -3.75 -12.93
N GLN A 86 -6.58 -2.82 -13.88
CA GLN A 86 -7.61 -2.37 -14.83
C GLN A 86 -8.87 -1.89 -14.11
N LYS A 87 -8.66 -1.17 -12.99
CA LYS A 87 -9.73 -0.65 -12.15
C LYS A 87 -9.72 0.87 -12.18
N LEU A 88 -10.85 1.45 -12.54
CA LEU A 88 -11.12 2.87 -12.35
C LEU A 88 -11.88 3.05 -11.06
N GLN A 89 -11.23 3.65 -10.06
CA GLN A 89 -11.87 4.04 -8.82
C GLN A 89 -12.50 5.42 -9.00
N VAL A 90 -13.78 5.54 -8.64
CA VAL A 90 -14.52 6.81 -8.65
C VAL A 90 -14.95 7.11 -7.22
N GLN A 91 -14.41 8.20 -6.68
CA GLN A 91 -14.74 8.70 -5.35
C GLN A 91 -15.56 9.98 -5.47
N ARG A 92 -16.71 10.02 -4.83
CA ARG A 92 -17.56 11.20 -4.77
C ARG A 92 -17.05 12.18 -3.72
N LEU A 93 -16.91 13.45 -4.11
CA LEU A 93 -16.43 14.54 -3.24
C LEU A 93 -17.57 15.43 -2.75
N ASN A 94 -18.69 15.48 -3.48
CA ASN A 94 -19.89 16.21 -3.11
C ASN A 94 -21.00 15.27 -2.59
N ASP A 95 -22.06 15.85 -2.02
CA ASP A 95 -23.24 15.11 -1.56
C ASP A 95 -24.44 15.27 -2.51
N VAL A 96 -24.20 15.68 -3.76
CA VAL A 96 -25.23 15.74 -4.80
C VAL A 96 -25.65 14.32 -5.13
N LEU A 97 -26.94 14.01 -5.03
CA LEU A 97 -27.50 12.69 -5.31
C LEU A 97 -28.25 12.69 -6.64
N GLU A 98 -28.05 11.65 -7.44
CA GLU A 98 -28.88 11.43 -8.62
C GLU A 98 -30.31 11.04 -8.20
N GLY A 99 -31.27 11.38 -9.05
CA GLY A 99 -32.65 10.91 -8.93
C GLY A 99 -32.74 9.38 -9.01
N ARG A 100 -33.83 8.81 -8.47
CA ARG A 100 -34.02 7.35 -8.39
C ARG A 100 -33.98 6.64 -9.74
N GLU A 101 -34.40 7.31 -10.82
CA GLU A 101 -34.41 6.78 -12.19
C GLU A 101 -33.18 7.19 -13.01
N GLN A 102 -32.20 7.83 -12.37
CA GLN A 102 -31.00 8.33 -13.00
C GLN A 102 -29.81 7.42 -12.68
N ALA A 103 -28.90 7.32 -13.64
CA ALA A 103 -27.63 6.64 -13.53
C ALA A 103 -26.52 7.57 -14.02
N LEU A 104 -25.35 7.50 -13.40
CA LEU A 104 -24.20 8.26 -13.89
C LEU A 104 -23.42 7.40 -14.87
N HIS A 105 -23.24 7.89 -16.09
CA HIS A 105 -22.39 7.24 -17.07
C HIS A 105 -21.03 7.90 -17.06
N VAL A 106 -19.97 7.09 -16.98
CA VAL A 106 -18.58 7.54 -17.01
C VAL A 106 -18.06 7.41 -18.43
N TRP A 107 -17.39 8.47 -18.88
CA TRP A 107 -16.90 8.62 -20.24
C TRP A 107 -15.42 8.98 -20.23
N ALA A 108 -14.68 8.39 -21.16
CA ALA A 108 -13.41 8.91 -21.65
C ALA A 108 -13.64 9.70 -22.91
N ILE A 109 -13.01 10.86 -23.04
CA ILE A 109 -13.11 11.72 -24.20
C ILE A 109 -11.71 11.87 -24.79
N ALA A 110 -11.56 11.45 -26.05
CA ALA A 110 -10.34 11.58 -26.81
C ALA A 110 -10.13 13.02 -27.32
N GLU A 111 -8.97 13.31 -27.91
CA GLU A 111 -8.63 14.63 -28.44
C GLU A 111 -9.59 15.13 -29.52
N ASP A 112 -10.17 14.21 -30.30
CA ASP A 112 -11.15 14.48 -31.35
C ASP A 112 -12.59 14.65 -30.82
N ASP A 113 -12.74 14.78 -29.50
CA ASP A 113 -14.02 14.86 -28.78
C ASP A 113 -14.90 13.60 -28.98
N THR A 114 -14.30 12.47 -29.35
CA THR A 114 -15.01 11.18 -29.43
C THR A 114 -15.21 10.61 -28.02
N PRO A 115 -16.46 10.50 -27.51
CA PRO A 115 -16.72 9.92 -26.21
C PRO A 115 -16.71 8.38 -26.29
N ARG A 116 -16.13 7.75 -25.27
CA ARG A 116 -16.13 6.31 -25.06
C ARG A 116 -16.67 6.00 -23.68
N MET A 117 -17.70 5.16 -23.61
CA MET A 117 -18.26 4.74 -22.33
C MET A 117 -17.29 3.83 -21.58
N LEU A 118 -17.05 4.15 -20.31
CA LEU A 118 -16.22 3.34 -19.41
C LEU A 118 -17.07 2.50 -18.45
N GLY A 119 -18.25 2.99 -18.08
CA GLY A 119 -19.15 2.26 -17.20
C GLY A 119 -20.25 3.12 -16.61
N VAL A 120 -21.00 2.53 -15.69
CA VAL A 120 -22.15 3.16 -15.04
C VAL A 120 -21.95 3.12 -13.53
N LEU A 121 -22.03 4.27 -12.87
CA LEU A 121 -22.00 4.38 -11.42
C LEU A 121 -23.42 4.28 -10.86
N THR A 122 -23.52 3.67 -9.70
CA THR A 122 -24.76 3.57 -8.93
C THR A 122 -24.70 4.53 -7.75
N ASN A 123 -25.82 4.83 -7.09
CA ASN A 123 -25.82 5.70 -5.90
C ASN A 123 -25.64 4.90 -4.58
N LYS A 124 -25.05 3.71 -4.62
CA LYS A 124 -25.01 2.81 -3.45
C LYS A 124 -23.87 3.11 -2.49
N TYR A 125 -22.75 3.62 -2.99
CA TYR A 125 -21.50 3.79 -2.25
C TYR A 125 -20.79 5.09 -2.63
N LYS A 126 -20.10 5.73 -1.66
CA LYS A 126 -19.30 6.95 -1.89
C LYS A 126 -18.08 6.71 -2.79
N THR A 127 -17.51 5.50 -2.74
CA THR A 127 -16.43 5.06 -3.61
C THR A 127 -16.88 3.83 -4.38
N GLN A 128 -16.68 3.85 -5.71
CA GLN A 128 -17.03 2.77 -6.60
C GLN A 128 -15.86 2.38 -7.47
N GLN A 129 -15.87 1.15 -7.94
CA GLN A 129 -14.86 0.64 -8.85
C GLN A 129 -15.54 0.18 -10.12
N LEU A 130 -14.96 0.56 -11.25
CA LEU A 130 -15.35 0.12 -12.57
C LEU A 130 -14.22 -0.72 -13.16
N ASP A 131 -14.59 -1.82 -13.81
CA ASP A 131 -13.71 -2.62 -14.64
C ASP A 131 -13.50 -1.90 -15.96
N VAL A 132 -12.33 -1.29 -16.13
CA VAL A 132 -12.00 -0.47 -17.30
C VAL A 132 -10.70 -0.98 -17.90
N PRO A 133 -10.73 -1.58 -19.11
CA PRO A 133 -9.52 -2.03 -19.77
C PRO A 133 -8.67 -0.82 -20.18
N THR A 134 -7.34 -0.95 -20.16
CA THR A 134 -6.41 0.14 -20.50
C THR A 134 -6.67 0.71 -21.89
N GLN A 135 -7.08 -0.13 -22.84
CA GLN A 135 -7.44 0.28 -24.20
C GLN A 135 -8.61 1.27 -24.22
N ALA A 136 -9.50 1.23 -23.22
CA ALA A 136 -10.63 2.17 -23.14
C ALA A 136 -10.17 3.59 -22.78
N LEU A 137 -9.07 3.74 -22.06
CA LEU A 137 -8.47 5.04 -21.71
C LEU A 137 -7.38 5.48 -22.69
N GLU A 138 -6.98 4.62 -23.63
CA GLU A 138 -5.98 4.95 -24.63
C GLU A 138 -6.41 6.13 -25.50
N GLY A 139 -5.58 7.18 -25.54
CA GLY A 139 -5.86 8.43 -26.25
C GLY A 139 -6.83 9.37 -25.55
N ALA A 140 -7.36 9.00 -24.37
CA ALA A 140 -8.25 9.86 -23.60
C ALA A 140 -7.46 11.03 -22.98
N ARG A 141 -8.01 12.24 -23.10
CA ARG A 141 -7.46 13.46 -22.46
C ARG A 141 -8.34 13.96 -21.34
N THR A 142 -9.62 13.64 -21.39
CA THR A 142 -10.63 14.15 -20.47
C THR A 142 -11.48 12.98 -20.01
N LEU A 143 -11.81 12.95 -18.73
CA LEU A 143 -12.88 12.10 -18.20
C LEU A 143 -14.10 12.98 -17.95
N ALA A 144 -15.27 12.39 -18.14
CA ALA A 144 -16.53 13.09 -17.94
C ALA A 144 -17.62 12.18 -17.43
N ILE A 145 -18.65 12.77 -16.84
CA ILE A 145 -19.83 12.06 -16.37
C ILE A 145 -21.08 12.74 -16.92
N SER A 146 -22.00 11.94 -17.49
CA SER A 146 -23.37 12.38 -17.76
C SER A 146 -24.34 11.70 -16.80
N VAL A 147 -25.42 12.39 -16.47
CA VAL A 147 -26.59 11.77 -15.85
C VAL A 147 -27.42 11.20 -17.00
N GLU A 148 -27.85 9.95 -16.93
CA GLU A 148 -28.70 9.34 -17.95
C GLU A 148 -29.88 8.66 -17.27
N ASN A 149 -30.95 8.43 -18.02
CA ASN A 149 -32.07 7.64 -17.51
C ASN A 149 -31.70 6.16 -17.57
N LYS A 150 -31.98 5.41 -16.50
CA LYS A 150 -31.69 3.96 -16.44
C LYS A 150 -32.27 3.18 -17.62
N ASP A 151 -33.44 3.58 -18.09
CA ASP A 151 -34.18 2.90 -19.16
C ASP A 151 -33.71 3.31 -20.56
N ARG A 152 -32.89 4.37 -20.65
CA ARG A 152 -32.45 4.96 -21.91
C ARG A 152 -30.94 5.17 -21.85
N GLY A 153 -30.24 4.08 -22.15
CA GLY A 153 -28.79 4.08 -22.30
C GLY A 153 -28.29 4.99 -23.44
N PRO A 154 -26.95 5.05 -23.62
CA PRO A 154 -26.32 5.87 -24.64
C PRO A 154 -26.80 5.45 -26.04
N ARG A 155 -26.87 6.41 -26.96
CA ARG A 155 -27.27 6.17 -28.35
C ARG A 155 -26.06 6.36 -29.24
N ASP A 156 -25.79 5.38 -30.12
CA ASP A 156 -24.67 5.40 -31.07
C ASP A 156 -23.30 5.66 -30.38
N GLY A 157 -23.15 5.18 -29.14
CA GLY A 157 -21.92 5.34 -28.36
C GLY A 157 -21.70 6.74 -27.77
N LYS A 158 -22.70 7.62 -27.82
CA LYS A 158 -22.61 9.00 -27.32
C LYS A 158 -23.54 9.25 -26.12
N PRO A 159 -23.17 10.18 -25.21
CA PRO A 159 -24.07 10.65 -24.16
C PRO A 159 -25.30 11.32 -24.79
N ARG A 160 -26.46 11.10 -24.18
CA ARG A 160 -27.73 11.70 -24.64
C ARG A 160 -28.05 12.96 -23.86
N GLN A 161 -27.65 13.00 -22.60
CA GLN A 161 -27.78 14.17 -21.75
C GLN A 161 -26.48 14.98 -21.72
N PRO A 162 -26.55 16.25 -21.29
CA PRO A 162 -25.37 17.05 -21.07
C PRO A 162 -24.38 16.37 -20.10
N LEU A 163 -23.10 16.61 -20.35
CA LEU A 163 -22.04 16.21 -19.44
C LEU A 163 -22.11 17.11 -18.20
N LEU A 164 -22.33 16.50 -17.03
CA LEU A 164 -22.50 17.21 -15.76
C LEU A 164 -21.16 17.52 -15.10
N PHE A 165 -20.19 16.60 -15.22
CA PHE A 165 -18.87 16.77 -14.63
C PHE A 165 -17.79 16.46 -15.66
N LYS A 166 -16.71 17.24 -15.67
CA LYS A 166 -15.57 17.05 -16.59
C LYS A 166 -14.25 17.37 -15.93
N GLY A 167 -13.19 16.71 -16.35
CA GLY A 167 -11.84 16.95 -15.85
C GLY A 167 -10.77 16.36 -16.73
N TRP A 168 -9.60 16.99 -16.73
CA TRP A 168 -8.45 16.50 -17.46
C TRP A 168 -7.89 15.23 -16.84
N LEU A 169 -7.54 14.27 -17.68
CA LEU A 169 -6.82 13.08 -17.29
C LEU A 169 -5.34 13.45 -17.14
N VAL A 170 -4.86 13.46 -15.90
CA VAL A 170 -3.48 13.77 -15.58
C VAL A 170 -2.70 12.48 -15.42
N GLN A 171 -1.72 12.28 -16.30
CA GLN A 171 -0.79 11.18 -16.15
C GLN A 171 0.34 11.58 -15.19
N LYS A 172 0.47 10.86 -14.08
CA LYS A 172 1.60 11.05 -13.17
C LYS A 172 2.86 10.46 -13.81
N ALA A 173 3.81 11.31 -14.18
CA ALA A 173 5.16 10.88 -14.54
C ALA A 173 5.82 10.29 -13.28
N ILE A 174 6.29 9.05 -13.39
CA ILE A 174 7.00 8.32 -12.32
C ILE A 174 8.46 8.23 -12.72
#